data_AF-A0AAJ0AMG5-F1
#
_entry.id   AF-A0AAJ0AMG5-F1
#
_cell.length_a   1.000
_cell.length_b   1.000
_cell.length_c   1.000
_cell.angle_alpha   90.00
_cell.angle_beta   90.00
_cell.angle_gamma   90.00
#
_symmetry.space_group_name_H-M   'P 1'
#
loop_
_entity.id
_entity.type
_entity.pdbx_description
1 polymer ?
#
loop_
_entity_poly.entity_id
_entity_poly.type
_entity_poly.pdbx_seq_one_letter_code
_entity_poly.pdbx_strand_id
1 'polypeptide(L)'
;MHTTWEKWVAQETRRRAIQLLDSLALIFCNLQPVFQANQLPMIEPCADNLWRSHTAEAWSTEMAEATAKPRGCSVQSRAPQNFDGFSSSFALVVACMQERQLLISLVGPNNHLEAFAIESSLGGAHLRSFGSSLAQSFADTKLRRLNDEIESLTERFISFDAGGRGEVEGRNKVASLLFHTASIFRHVSFQALLRLSGWHSSTAEMENATGELEGWVLRNPGSSRKCLSHAAAIFAQLRSTRHLACIDRLALISAVIYVRLYDLSRTRAPINLAGLSSLLSHTWE
;
A
#
# COMPACT_ATOMS: atom_id res chain seq x y z
N MET A 1 0.19 7.45 39.35
CA MET A 1 1.43 7.81 38.63
C MET A 1 1.67 6.74 37.59
N HIS A 2 1.63 7.07 36.29
CA HIS A 2 1.86 6.08 35.24
C HIS A 2 3.31 5.60 35.24
N THR A 3 3.50 4.28 35.12
CA THR A 3 4.84 3.67 35.01
C THR A 3 5.53 4.11 33.71
N THR A 4 6.86 4.07 33.67
CA THR A 4 7.63 4.43 32.46
C THR A 4 7.20 3.62 31.23
N TRP A 5 6.86 2.35 31.43
CA TRP A 5 6.34 1.46 30.39
C TRP A 5 4.98 1.92 29.85
N GLU A 6 4.03 2.28 30.70
CA GLU A 6 2.71 2.78 30.26
C GLU A 6 2.82 4.06 29.42
N LYS A 7 3.71 4.98 29.82
CA LYS A 7 3.98 6.20 29.04
C LYS A 7 4.57 5.86 27.67
N TRP A 8 5.48 4.90 27.63
CA TRP A 8 6.07 4.41 26.37
C TRP A 8 5.00 3.76 25.47
N VAL A 9 4.16 2.87 26.01
CA VAL A 9 3.07 2.23 25.25
C VAL A 9 2.12 3.28 24.68
N ALA A 10 1.72 4.27 25.47
CA ALA A 10 0.83 5.33 25.00
C ALA A 10 1.47 6.15 23.86
N GLN A 11 2.76 6.48 23.97
CA GLN A 11 3.49 7.20 22.93
C GLN A 11 3.65 6.37 21.65
N GLU A 12 4.00 5.10 21.77
CA GLU A 12 4.19 4.19 20.63
C GLU A 12 2.85 3.87 19.94
N THR A 13 1.78 3.67 20.72
CA THR A 13 0.41 3.53 20.18
C THR A 13 0.04 4.74 19.35
N ARG A 14 0.26 5.95 19.90
CA ARG A 14 -0.04 7.20 19.21
C ARG A 14 0.76 7.32 17.91
N ARG A 15 2.04 6.96 17.93
CA ARG A 15 2.91 6.97 16.74
C ARG A 15 2.39 6.02 15.65
N ARG A 16 2.18 4.75 15.99
CA ARG A 16 1.65 3.72 15.07
C ARG A 16 0.29 4.12 14.51
N ALA A 17 -0.61 4.66 15.36
CA ALA A 17 -1.94 5.08 14.95
C ALA A 17 -1.92 6.29 14.00
N ILE A 18 -1.13 7.33 14.31
CA ILE A 18 -1.02 8.51 13.44
C ILE A 18 -0.43 8.11 12.09
N GLN A 19 0.69 7.37 12.06
CA GLN A 19 1.31 6.96 10.81
C GLN A 19 0.39 6.08 9.96
N LEU A 20 -0.31 5.12 10.59
CA LEU A 20 -1.27 4.29 9.88
C LEU A 20 -2.43 5.12 9.33
N LEU A 21 -3.05 5.97 10.16
CA LEU A 21 -4.20 6.79 9.74
C LEU A 21 -3.83 7.77 8.61
N ASP A 22 -2.67 8.43 8.71
CA ASP A 22 -2.21 9.38 7.70
C ASP A 22 -1.89 8.65 6.38
N SER A 23 -1.25 7.48 6.46
CA SER A 23 -1.00 6.63 5.29
C SER A 23 -2.29 6.18 4.63
N LEU A 24 -3.27 5.74 5.43
CA LEU A 24 -4.57 5.31 4.92
C LEU A 24 -5.37 6.48 4.35
N ALA A 25 -5.32 7.67 4.96
CA ALA A 25 -5.97 8.86 4.43
C ALA A 25 -5.40 9.25 3.06
N LEU A 26 -4.08 9.17 2.87
CA LEU A 26 -3.45 9.43 1.58
C LEU A 26 -3.81 8.35 0.55
N ILE A 27 -3.67 7.07 0.89
CA ILE A 27 -3.90 5.96 -0.04
C ILE A 27 -5.38 5.84 -0.41
N PHE A 28 -6.28 5.95 0.57
CA PHE A 28 -7.71 5.75 0.38
C PHE A 28 -8.42 7.02 -0.11
N CYS A 29 -8.07 8.18 0.42
CA CYS A 29 -8.84 9.40 0.16
C CYS A 29 -8.10 10.40 -0.73
N ASN A 30 -6.85 10.12 -1.16
CA ASN A 30 -5.98 11.10 -1.83
C ASN A 30 -5.79 12.39 -1.03
N LEU A 31 -5.96 12.32 0.29
CA LEU A 31 -5.78 13.47 1.16
C LEU A 31 -4.28 13.66 1.38
N GLN A 32 -3.80 14.88 1.20
CA GLN A 32 -2.42 15.19 1.54
C GLN A 32 -2.18 14.85 3.01
N PRO A 33 -1.05 14.20 3.35
CA PRO A 33 -0.69 13.94 4.72
C PRO A 33 -0.73 15.24 5.50
N VAL A 34 -1.36 15.23 6.68
CA VAL A 34 -1.42 16.44 7.53
C VAL A 34 -0.02 16.82 7.98
N PHE A 35 0.87 15.83 8.08
CA PHE A 35 2.25 16.02 8.44
C PHE A 35 3.16 15.81 7.24
N GLN A 36 3.99 16.80 6.96
CA GLN A 36 5.09 16.63 6.02
C GLN A 36 6.13 15.68 6.63
N ALA A 37 6.85 14.92 5.80
CA ALA A 37 7.86 13.96 6.24
C ALA A 37 9.01 14.63 7.06
N ASN A 38 9.14 15.96 6.96
CA ASN A 38 10.06 16.80 7.73
C ASN A 38 9.55 17.22 9.13
N GLN A 39 8.23 17.12 9.38
CA GLN A 39 7.57 17.63 10.60
C GLN A 39 7.38 16.54 11.67
N LEU A 40 7.30 15.28 11.26
CA LEU A 40 7.58 14.16 12.12
C LEU A 40 8.89 13.57 11.65
N PRO A 41 9.96 13.52 12.46
CA PRO A 41 10.97 12.51 12.19
C PRO A 41 10.18 11.20 12.12
N MET A 42 10.18 10.58 10.94
CA MET A 42 9.63 9.25 10.73
C MET A 42 10.47 8.28 11.56
N ILE A 43 10.27 8.34 12.87
CA ILE A 43 10.73 7.32 13.79
C ILE A 43 9.84 6.15 13.42
N GLU A 44 10.43 5.18 12.74
CA GLU A 44 9.76 3.93 12.46
C GLU A 44 9.21 3.36 13.76
N PRO A 45 8.06 2.67 13.72
CA PRO A 45 7.59 1.94 14.87
C PRO A 45 8.71 1.06 15.42
N CYS A 46 8.71 0.88 16.74
CA CYS A 46 9.63 -0.06 17.34
C CYS A 46 9.43 -1.48 16.77
N ALA A 47 10.44 -2.33 16.91
CA ALA A 47 10.33 -3.73 16.46
C ALA A 47 9.15 -4.44 17.17
N ASP A 48 8.47 -5.36 16.46
CA ASP A 48 7.24 -5.97 17.00
C ASP A 48 7.48 -6.85 18.23
N ASN A 49 8.68 -7.40 18.44
CA ASN A 49 9.03 -8.09 19.69
C ASN A 49 8.88 -7.15 20.89
N LEU A 50 9.34 -5.90 20.74
CA LEU A 50 9.22 -4.90 21.79
C LEU A 50 7.76 -4.46 21.98
N TRP A 51 7.01 -4.31 20.89
CA TRP A 51 5.59 -3.96 20.94
C TRP A 51 4.71 -5.06 21.57
N ARG A 52 5.05 -6.33 21.33
CA ARG A 52 4.34 -7.50 21.89
C ARG A 52 4.65 -7.77 23.36
N SER A 53 5.54 -7.00 23.98
CA SER A 53 5.84 -7.13 25.41
C SER A 53 4.61 -6.76 26.25
N HIS A 54 3.95 -7.75 26.85
CA HIS A 54 2.73 -7.57 27.65
C HIS A 54 2.99 -7.11 29.09
N THR A 55 4.25 -7.06 29.51
CA THR A 55 4.66 -6.70 30.87
C THR A 55 5.81 -5.71 30.83
N ALA A 56 5.88 -4.81 31.82
CA ALA A 56 6.98 -3.85 31.96
C ALA A 56 8.36 -4.53 32.09
N GLU A 57 8.43 -5.71 32.73
CA GLU A 57 9.66 -6.48 32.89
C GLU A 57 10.17 -7.00 31.54
N ALA A 58 9.34 -7.73 30.78
CA ALA A 58 9.67 -8.19 29.43
C ALA A 58 10.08 -7.04 28.50
N TRP A 59 9.35 -5.91 28.55
CA TRP A 59 9.70 -4.70 27.80
C TRP A 59 11.09 -4.16 28.16
N SER A 60 11.43 -4.14 29.45
CA SER A 60 12.72 -3.64 29.91
C SER A 60 13.89 -4.52 29.44
N THR A 61 13.70 -5.84 29.43
CA THR A 61 14.68 -6.81 28.91
C THR A 61 14.89 -6.61 27.41
N GLU A 62 13.81 -6.54 26.63
CA GLU A 62 13.87 -6.32 25.18
C GLU A 62 14.46 -4.95 24.81
N MET A 63 14.16 -3.89 25.59
CA MET A 63 14.78 -2.57 25.44
C MET A 63 16.28 -2.61 25.70
N ALA A 64 16.71 -3.32 26.75
CA ALA A 64 18.12 -3.46 27.10
C ALA A 64 18.89 -4.23 26.02
N GLU A 65 18.30 -5.29 25.46
CA GLU A 65 18.87 -6.03 24.34
C GLU A 65 18.94 -5.20 23.05
N ALA A 66 17.90 -4.41 22.76
CA ALA A 66 17.86 -3.53 21.60
C ALA A 66 18.87 -2.37 21.69
N THR A 67 19.20 -1.90 22.89
CA THR A 67 20.23 -0.88 23.12
C THR A 67 21.65 -1.45 23.16
N ALA A 68 21.82 -2.68 23.66
CA ALA A 68 23.12 -3.37 23.71
C ALA A 68 23.62 -3.82 22.32
N LYS A 69 22.70 -4.12 21.40
CA LYS A 69 23.00 -4.32 19.97
C LYS A 69 22.44 -3.12 19.21
N PRO A 70 23.19 -2.01 19.06
CA PRO A 70 22.76 -0.95 18.16
C PRO A 70 22.65 -1.59 16.77
N ARG A 71 21.42 -1.91 16.36
CA ARG A 71 21.11 -2.12 14.95
C ARG A 71 21.45 -0.79 14.33
N GLY A 72 22.61 -0.68 13.68
CA GLY A 72 23.00 0.55 13.03
C GLY A 72 21.82 1.05 12.21
N CYS A 73 21.51 2.35 12.34
CA CYS A 73 20.61 3.09 11.46
C CYS A 73 21.17 3.12 10.03
N SER A 74 21.36 1.93 9.45
CA SER A 74 21.63 1.71 8.06
C SER A 74 20.27 1.62 7.40
N VAL A 75 19.93 2.65 6.63
CA VAL A 75 18.82 2.72 5.67
C VAL A 75 18.96 1.68 4.55
N GLN A 76 19.82 0.66 4.70
CA GLN A 76 19.87 -0.48 3.82
C GLN A 76 18.93 -1.57 4.34
N SER A 77 17.74 -1.59 3.75
CA SER A 77 17.08 -2.81 3.27
C SER A 77 17.58 -4.10 3.95
N ARG A 78 17.13 -4.34 5.17
CA ARG A 78 17.03 -5.71 5.67
C ARG A 78 15.56 -5.99 5.82
N ALA A 79 15.02 -6.66 4.80
CA ALA A 79 13.78 -7.40 4.90
C ALA A 79 13.74 -8.10 6.28
N PRO A 80 12.68 -7.89 7.08
CA PRO A 80 12.56 -8.57 8.36
C PRO A 80 12.65 -10.08 8.11
N GLN A 81 13.66 -10.72 8.69
CA GLN A 81 13.88 -12.17 8.55
C GLN A 81 12.74 -12.98 9.17
N ASN A 82 11.96 -12.36 10.05
CA ASN A 82 10.74 -12.89 10.62
C ASN A 82 9.57 -12.08 10.08
N PHE A 83 8.72 -12.69 9.25
CA PHE A 83 7.51 -12.05 8.74
C PHE A 83 6.48 -11.95 9.88
N ASP A 84 6.54 -10.87 10.65
CA ASP A 84 5.49 -10.48 11.56
C ASP A 84 4.40 -9.74 10.78
N GLY A 85 3.18 -10.29 10.79
CA GLY A 85 2.11 -9.81 9.92
C GLY A 85 1.74 -8.33 10.08
N PHE A 86 2.06 -7.68 11.21
CA PHE A 86 1.80 -6.25 11.39
C PHE A 86 2.90 -5.38 10.80
N SER A 87 4.19 -5.56 11.15
CA SER A 87 5.26 -4.71 10.61
C SER A 87 5.38 -4.84 9.09
N SER A 88 5.17 -6.03 8.54
CA SER A 88 5.22 -6.24 7.08
C SER A 88 4.07 -5.52 6.35
N SER A 89 2.83 -5.61 6.86
CA SER A 89 1.70 -4.85 6.31
C SER A 89 1.85 -3.35 6.51
N PHE A 90 2.37 -2.93 7.66
CA PHE A 90 2.63 -1.53 7.96
C PHE A 90 3.71 -0.96 7.03
N ALA A 91 4.81 -1.67 6.83
CA ALA A 91 5.88 -1.29 5.91
C ALA A 91 5.35 -1.14 4.47
N LEU A 92 4.49 -2.06 4.01
CA LEU A 92 3.85 -1.93 2.70
C LEU A 92 2.98 -0.66 2.63
N VAL A 93 2.12 -0.44 3.62
CA VAL A 93 1.25 0.75 3.66
C VAL A 93 2.07 2.03 3.65
N VAL A 94 3.18 2.10 4.40
CA VAL A 94 4.09 3.25 4.39
C VAL A 94 4.81 3.39 3.04
N ALA A 95 5.28 2.30 2.43
CA ALA A 95 5.92 2.35 1.12
C ALA A 95 4.95 2.84 0.02
N CYS A 96 3.70 2.34 0.03
CA CYS A 96 2.62 2.82 -0.85
C CYS A 96 2.31 4.30 -0.62
N MET A 97 2.32 4.77 0.64
CA MET A 97 2.15 6.19 0.96
C MET A 97 3.29 7.03 0.37
N GLN A 98 4.54 6.62 0.56
CA GLN A 98 5.72 7.32 0.06
C GLN A 98 5.76 7.39 -1.48
N GLU A 99 5.42 6.28 -2.14
CA GLU A 99 5.27 6.25 -3.60
C GLU A 99 4.20 7.26 -4.06
N ARG A 100 3.03 7.26 -3.42
CA ARG A 100 1.94 8.17 -3.78
C ARG A 100 2.31 9.63 -3.56
N GLN A 101 3.00 9.94 -2.45
CA GLN A 101 3.48 11.29 -2.17
C GLN A 101 4.48 11.76 -3.24
N LEU A 102 5.41 10.89 -3.65
CA LEU A 102 6.35 11.16 -4.74
C LEU A 102 5.63 11.46 -6.06
N LEU A 103 4.66 10.63 -6.44
CA LEU A 103 3.89 10.80 -7.67
C LEU A 103 3.12 12.14 -7.66
N ILE A 104 2.55 12.52 -6.52
CA ILE A 104 1.88 13.81 -6.37
C ILE A 104 2.88 14.97 -6.51
N SER A 105 4.06 14.87 -5.89
CA SER A 105 5.11 15.90 -5.99
C SER A 105 5.66 16.06 -7.41
N LEU A 106 5.57 15.02 -8.24
CA LEU A 106 6.01 15.02 -9.64
C LEU A 106 4.99 15.64 -10.61
N VAL A 107 3.70 15.56 -10.29
CA VAL A 107 2.60 15.98 -11.18
C VAL A 107 1.99 17.33 -10.75
N GLY A 108 2.26 17.77 -9.52
CA GLY A 108 1.70 18.99 -8.96
C GLY A 108 2.08 20.27 -9.73
N PRO A 109 1.21 21.30 -9.76
CA PRO A 109 1.46 22.55 -10.50
C PRO A 109 2.68 23.34 -10.00
N ASN A 110 3.11 23.06 -8.78
CA ASN A 110 4.39 23.50 -8.23
C ASN A 110 5.24 22.25 -8.02
N ASN A 111 6.16 21.95 -8.94
CA ASN A 111 7.11 20.84 -8.83
C ASN A 111 8.01 21.04 -7.59
N HIS A 112 7.53 20.62 -6.41
CA HIS A 112 8.24 20.74 -5.13
C HIS A 112 9.31 19.65 -4.95
N LEU A 113 9.85 19.10 -6.03
CA LEU A 113 10.89 18.06 -6.02
C LEU A 113 12.13 18.49 -5.22
N GLU A 114 12.42 19.79 -5.21
CA GLU A 114 13.51 20.36 -4.42
C GLU A 114 13.29 20.17 -2.91
N ALA A 115 12.07 20.37 -2.40
CA ALA A 115 11.76 20.14 -0.99
C ALA A 115 11.87 18.65 -0.63
N PHE A 116 11.39 17.76 -1.50
CA PHE A 116 11.43 16.32 -1.27
C PHE A 116 12.85 15.72 -1.40
N ALA A 117 13.68 16.22 -2.32
CA ALA A 117 15.06 15.77 -2.48
C ALA A 117 15.94 16.19 -1.28
N ILE A 118 15.66 17.35 -0.67
CA ILE A 118 16.30 17.82 0.57
C ILE A 118 15.97 16.90 1.76
N GLU A 119 14.77 16.29 1.78
CA GLU A 119 14.26 15.51 2.91
C GLU A 119 14.81 14.08 2.99
N SER A 120 15.36 13.54 1.90
CA SER A 120 15.76 12.13 1.81
C SER A 120 17.26 11.85 1.83
N SER A 121 18.10 12.89 1.91
CA SER A 121 19.54 12.73 2.05
C SER A 121 20.00 13.00 3.49
N LEU A 122 20.85 12.11 4.01
CA LEU A 122 21.83 12.43 5.05
C LEU A 122 22.78 13.50 4.48
N GLY A 123 22.34 14.77 4.40
CA GLY A 123 23.17 15.87 3.87
C GLY A 123 22.42 16.91 3.04
N GLY A 124 21.39 17.55 3.61
CA GLY A 124 20.53 18.56 2.97
C GLY A 124 21.19 19.90 2.56
N ALA A 125 22.52 19.99 2.48
CA ALA A 125 23.22 21.24 2.14
C ALA A 125 23.69 21.32 0.66
N HIS A 126 23.92 20.20 -0.02
CA HIS A 126 24.56 20.21 -1.36
C HIS A 126 23.61 20.23 -2.56
N LEU A 127 22.31 19.95 -2.37
CA LEU A 127 21.37 19.83 -3.50
C LEU A 127 20.67 21.14 -3.90
N ARG A 128 20.82 22.23 -3.13
CA ARG A 128 20.20 23.53 -3.48
C ARG A 128 20.76 24.14 -4.78
N SER A 129 21.89 23.64 -5.31
CA SER A 129 22.50 24.17 -6.54
C SER A 129 22.33 23.28 -7.77
N PHE A 130 21.61 22.15 -7.67
CA PHE A 130 21.46 21.22 -8.78
C PHE A 130 20.06 21.34 -9.38
N GLY A 131 20.00 21.63 -10.69
CA GLY A 131 18.78 21.95 -11.41
C GLY A 131 17.73 20.82 -11.43
N SER A 132 16.51 21.18 -11.86
CA SER A 132 15.31 20.32 -11.90
C SER A 132 15.51 18.92 -12.48
N SER A 133 16.44 18.74 -13.43
CA SER A 133 16.75 17.45 -14.05
C SER A 133 17.34 16.40 -13.08
N LEU A 134 18.19 16.81 -12.14
CA LEU A 134 18.77 15.88 -11.16
C LEU A 134 17.77 15.50 -10.07
N ALA A 135 16.92 16.45 -9.66
CA ALA A 135 15.81 16.19 -8.75
C ALA A 135 14.82 15.17 -9.35
N GLN A 136 14.52 15.30 -10.65
CA GLN A 136 13.70 14.35 -11.40
C GLN A 136 14.35 12.96 -11.45
N SER A 137 15.62 12.86 -11.83
CA SER A 137 16.34 11.58 -11.88
C SER A 137 16.41 10.89 -10.51
N PHE A 138 16.53 11.66 -9.44
CA PHE A 138 16.52 11.15 -8.08
C PHE A 138 15.13 10.62 -7.69
N ALA A 139 14.07 11.38 -7.99
CA ALA A 139 12.69 10.96 -7.77
C ALA A 139 12.38 9.66 -8.54
N ASP A 140 12.78 9.56 -9.80
CA ASP A 140 12.62 8.36 -10.62
C ASP A 140 13.35 7.15 -10.03
N THR A 141 14.58 7.35 -9.55
CA THR A 141 15.37 6.29 -8.90
C THR A 141 14.72 5.82 -7.60
N LYS A 142 14.21 6.75 -6.79
CA LYS A 142 13.53 6.43 -5.54
C LYS A 142 12.20 5.74 -5.78
N LEU A 143 11.42 6.19 -6.77
CA LEU A 143 10.20 5.53 -7.19
C LEU A 143 10.44 4.08 -7.62
N ARG A 144 11.48 3.84 -8.44
CA ARG A 144 11.86 2.46 -8.83
C ARG A 144 12.18 1.60 -7.61
N ARG A 145 12.99 2.11 -6.68
CA ARG A 145 13.33 1.37 -5.44
C ARG A 145 12.10 1.05 -4.59
N LEU A 146 11.20 2.02 -4.40
CA LEU A 146 9.95 1.81 -3.66
C LEU A 146 9.06 0.80 -4.37
N ASN A 147 8.97 0.87 -5.70
CA ASN A 147 8.22 -0.10 -6.49
C ASN A 147 8.79 -1.53 -6.31
N ASP A 148 10.10 -1.70 -6.38
CA ASP A 148 10.76 -2.99 -6.18
C ASP A 148 10.55 -3.52 -4.75
N GLU A 149 10.60 -2.64 -3.75
CA GLU A 149 10.32 -2.97 -2.36
C GLU A 149 8.86 -3.41 -2.15
N ILE A 150 7.90 -2.70 -2.73
CA ILE A 150 6.47 -3.02 -2.67
C ILE A 150 6.20 -4.36 -3.34
N GLU A 151 6.75 -4.61 -4.53
CA GLU A 151 6.58 -5.91 -5.22
C GLU A 151 7.22 -7.04 -4.41
N SER A 152 8.42 -6.83 -3.85
CA SER A 152 9.07 -7.82 -2.97
C SER A 152 8.26 -8.12 -1.71
N LEU A 153 7.69 -7.10 -1.06
CA LEU A 153 6.80 -7.28 0.09
C LEU A 153 5.51 -8.00 -0.30
N THR A 154 4.99 -7.69 -1.48
CA THR A 154 3.77 -8.29 -2.03
C THR A 154 3.96 -9.79 -2.30
N GLU A 155 5.05 -10.17 -2.96
CA GLU A 155 5.39 -11.56 -3.24
C GLU A 155 5.62 -12.37 -1.95
N ARG A 156 6.31 -11.77 -0.96
CA ARG A 156 6.50 -12.39 0.36
C ARG A 156 5.17 -12.60 1.07
N PHE A 157 4.27 -11.63 1.05
CA PHE A 157 2.96 -11.74 1.69
C PHE A 157 2.10 -12.82 1.03
N ILE A 158 2.07 -12.87 -0.32
CA ILE A 158 1.32 -13.88 -1.07
C ILE A 158 1.89 -15.28 -0.81
N SER A 159 3.22 -15.42 -0.82
CA SER A 159 3.89 -16.70 -0.55
C SER A 159 3.62 -17.19 0.89
N PHE A 160 3.60 -16.26 1.84
CA PHE A 160 3.24 -16.54 3.23
C PHE A 160 1.78 -17.00 3.36
N ASP A 161 0.84 -16.40 2.62
CA ASP A 161 -0.57 -16.76 2.66
C ASP A 161 -0.87 -18.11 1.95
N ALA A 162 -0.17 -18.39 0.83
CA ALA A 162 -0.29 -19.65 0.09
C ALA A 162 0.29 -20.87 0.83
N GLY A 163 1.18 -20.65 1.81
CA GLY A 163 1.89 -21.69 2.56
C GLY A 163 1.03 -22.64 3.41
N GLY A 164 -0.28 -22.35 3.58
CA GLY A 164 -1.32 -23.36 3.79
C GLY A 164 -1.10 -24.44 4.86
N ARG A 165 -0.33 -24.21 5.93
CA ARG A 165 -0.16 -25.19 7.02
C ARG A 165 -0.59 -24.60 8.36
N GLY A 166 -1.64 -25.21 8.89
CA GLY A 166 -1.90 -25.47 10.31
C GLY A 166 -2.04 -24.25 11.21
N GLU A 167 -3.23 -24.11 11.82
CA GLU A 167 -3.44 -23.53 13.16
C GLU A 167 -2.44 -22.43 13.59
N VAL A 168 -2.74 -21.16 13.33
CA VAL A 168 -2.04 -20.07 14.02
C VAL A 168 -3.02 -18.96 14.37
N GLU A 169 -3.44 -18.97 15.63
CA GLU A 169 -4.20 -17.97 16.40
C GLU A 169 -3.62 -16.53 16.39
N GLY A 170 -2.72 -16.21 15.45
CA GLY A 170 -1.97 -14.96 15.38
C GLY A 170 -1.95 -14.25 14.02
N ARG A 171 -2.73 -14.70 13.02
CA ARG A 171 -2.90 -13.91 11.79
C ARG A 171 -3.65 -12.63 12.11
N ASN A 172 -2.99 -11.49 11.99
CA ASN A 172 -3.66 -10.19 12.12
C ASN A 172 -4.53 -9.96 10.87
N LYS A 173 -5.79 -10.40 10.92
CA LYS A 173 -6.80 -10.23 9.85
C LYS A 173 -6.84 -8.79 9.35
N VAL A 174 -6.77 -7.81 10.24
CA VAL A 174 -6.79 -6.39 9.89
C VAL A 174 -5.58 -6.02 9.03
N ALA A 175 -4.39 -6.46 9.42
CA ALA A 175 -3.16 -6.22 8.66
C ALA A 175 -3.20 -6.85 7.27
N SER A 176 -3.82 -8.04 7.13
CA SER A 176 -4.00 -8.70 5.84
C SER A 176 -5.00 -7.98 4.94
N LEU A 177 -6.15 -7.56 5.48
CA LEU A 177 -7.14 -6.79 4.74
C LEU A 177 -6.57 -5.43 4.29
N LEU A 178 -5.83 -4.76 5.17
CA LEU A 178 -5.14 -3.52 4.83
C LEU A 178 -4.13 -3.72 3.70
N PHE A 179 -3.36 -4.82 3.75
CA PHE A 179 -2.43 -5.19 2.68
C PHE A 179 -3.15 -5.33 1.34
N HIS A 180 -4.15 -6.21 1.24
CA HIS A 180 -4.85 -6.43 -0.03
C HIS A 180 -5.55 -5.17 -0.55
N THR A 181 -6.12 -4.38 0.36
CA THR A 181 -6.82 -3.13 0.01
C THR A 181 -5.83 -2.07 -0.49
N ALA A 182 -4.69 -1.90 0.18
CA ALA A 182 -3.63 -0.98 -0.25
C ALA A 182 -3.03 -1.39 -1.60
N SER A 183 -2.82 -2.69 -1.84
CA SER A 183 -2.34 -3.19 -3.15
C SER A 183 -3.30 -2.88 -4.30
N ILE A 184 -4.63 -2.91 -4.06
CA ILE A 184 -5.61 -2.47 -5.07
C ILE A 184 -5.48 -0.95 -5.31
N PHE A 185 -5.43 -0.17 -4.23
CA PHE A 185 -5.45 1.30 -4.33
C PHE A 185 -4.15 1.95 -4.80
N ARG A 186 -3.04 1.23 -4.72
CA ARG A 186 -1.79 1.60 -5.38
C ARG A 186 -1.99 1.81 -6.88
N HIS A 187 -2.85 1.00 -7.50
CA HIS A 187 -3.10 1.04 -8.94
C HIS A 187 -4.35 1.81 -9.32
N VAL A 188 -5.43 1.68 -8.53
CA VAL A 188 -6.70 2.33 -8.83
C VAL A 188 -7.20 3.06 -7.59
N SER A 189 -7.26 4.39 -7.63
CA SER A 189 -7.70 5.15 -6.45
C SER A 189 -9.11 4.75 -6.01
N PHE A 190 -9.35 4.72 -4.69
CA PHE A 190 -10.67 4.43 -4.14
C PHE A 190 -11.73 5.41 -4.65
N GLN A 191 -11.38 6.69 -4.80
CA GLN A 191 -12.30 7.71 -5.32
C GLN A 191 -12.73 7.39 -6.76
N ALA A 192 -11.82 6.91 -7.61
CA ALA A 192 -12.17 6.49 -8.97
C ALA A 192 -13.11 5.26 -8.96
N LEU A 193 -12.87 4.30 -8.06
CA LEU A 193 -13.79 3.16 -7.86
C LEU A 193 -15.16 3.63 -7.37
N LEU A 194 -15.24 4.55 -6.41
CA LEU A 194 -16.51 5.10 -5.95
C LEU A 194 -17.25 5.84 -7.06
N ARG A 195 -16.56 6.63 -7.89
CA ARG A 195 -17.17 7.28 -9.06
C ARG A 195 -17.75 6.27 -10.05
N LEU A 196 -17.04 5.18 -10.31
CA LEU A 196 -17.53 4.06 -11.14
C LEU A 196 -18.79 3.41 -10.57
N SER A 197 -18.96 3.41 -9.24
CA SER A 197 -20.18 2.91 -8.60
C SER A 197 -21.37 3.88 -8.66
N GLY A 198 -21.16 5.12 -9.15
CA GLY A 198 -22.16 6.19 -9.12
C GLY A 198 -22.30 6.88 -7.76
N TRP A 199 -21.41 6.57 -6.80
CA TRP A 199 -21.47 7.17 -5.47
C TRP A 199 -21.06 8.64 -5.53
N HIS A 200 -21.99 9.53 -5.16
CA HIS A 200 -21.75 10.97 -5.07
C HIS A 200 -21.19 11.58 -6.37
N SER A 201 -21.56 11.03 -7.53
CA SER A 201 -21.02 11.39 -8.84
C SER A 201 -22.14 11.60 -9.84
N SER A 202 -21.96 12.56 -10.75
CA SER A 202 -22.84 12.75 -11.90
C SER A 202 -22.65 11.64 -12.95
N THR A 203 -23.62 11.49 -13.86
CA THR A 203 -23.52 10.52 -14.97
C THR A 203 -22.27 10.76 -15.82
N ALA A 204 -21.95 12.03 -16.11
CA ALA A 204 -20.76 12.39 -16.89
C ALA A 204 -19.46 12.03 -16.17
N GLU A 205 -19.36 12.27 -14.85
CA GLU A 205 -18.19 11.87 -14.06
C GLU A 205 -18.04 10.35 -13.96
N MET A 206 -19.15 9.63 -13.84
CA MET A 206 -19.16 8.17 -13.84
C MET A 206 -18.71 7.60 -15.18
N GLU A 207 -19.22 8.11 -16.30
CA GLU A 207 -18.81 7.67 -17.65
C GLU A 207 -17.32 7.94 -17.91
N ASN A 208 -16.84 9.13 -17.52
CA ASN A 208 -15.43 9.48 -17.65
C ASN A 208 -14.54 8.56 -16.80
N ALA A 209 -14.88 8.37 -15.52
CA ALA A 209 -14.14 7.46 -14.64
C ALA A 209 -14.17 6.01 -15.17
N THR A 210 -15.30 5.58 -15.74
CA THR A 210 -15.43 4.25 -16.34
C THR A 210 -14.49 4.09 -17.52
N GLY A 211 -14.50 5.03 -18.47
CA GLY A 211 -13.61 4.98 -19.64
C GLY A 211 -12.13 5.04 -19.28
N GLU A 212 -11.76 5.87 -18.30
CA GLU A 212 -10.38 5.96 -17.79
C GLU A 212 -9.91 4.63 -17.18
N LEU A 213 -10.72 4.05 -16.30
CA LEU A 213 -10.39 2.82 -15.59
C LEU A 213 -10.40 1.59 -16.49
N GLU A 214 -11.37 1.48 -17.41
CA GLU A 214 -11.40 0.41 -18.42
C GLU A 214 -10.15 0.50 -19.30
N GLY A 215 -9.81 1.70 -19.79
CA GLY A 215 -8.60 1.94 -20.54
C GLY A 215 -7.33 1.56 -19.75
N TRP A 216 -7.29 1.85 -18.45
CA TRP A 216 -6.17 1.46 -17.59
C TRP A 216 -6.05 -0.06 -17.46
N VAL A 217 -7.16 -0.79 -17.23
CA VAL A 217 -7.17 -2.26 -17.12
C VAL A 217 -6.62 -2.89 -18.39
N LEU A 218 -7.07 -2.42 -19.56
CA LEU A 218 -6.64 -2.93 -20.87
C LEU A 218 -5.14 -2.66 -21.13
N ARG A 219 -4.62 -1.50 -20.70
CA ARG A 219 -3.19 -1.17 -20.82
C ARG A 219 -2.30 -1.92 -19.82
N ASN A 220 -2.84 -2.40 -18.70
CA ASN A 220 -2.07 -2.99 -17.60
C ASN A 220 -2.59 -4.38 -17.20
N PRO A 221 -2.60 -5.39 -18.09
CA PRO A 221 -3.21 -6.69 -17.83
C PRO A 221 -2.52 -7.49 -16.71
N GLY A 222 -1.22 -7.27 -16.49
CA GLY A 222 -0.47 -7.88 -15.39
C GLY A 222 -0.94 -7.39 -14.03
N SER A 223 -0.83 -6.07 -13.80
CA SER A 223 -1.25 -5.42 -12.55
C SER A 223 -2.74 -5.60 -12.29
N SER A 224 -3.56 -5.55 -13.34
CA SER A 224 -5.00 -5.73 -13.20
C SER A 224 -5.38 -7.14 -12.70
N ARG A 225 -4.72 -8.19 -13.20
CA ARG A 225 -4.90 -9.55 -12.66
C ARG A 225 -4.42 -9.68 -11.22
N LYS A 226 -3.31 -9.03 -10.86
CA LYS A 226 -2.83 -8.98 -9.46
C LYS A 226 -3.89 -8.36 -8.55
N CYS A 227 -4.45 -7.19 -8.90
CA CYS A 227 -5.52 -6.56 -8.15
C CYS A 227 -6.76 -7.46 -8.02
N LEU A 228 -7.11 -8.22 -9.07
CA LEU A 228 -8.19 -9.21 -9.00
C LEU A 228 -7.88 -10.33 -7.99
N SER A 229 -6.64 -10.83 -7.94
CA SER A 229 -6.21 -11.80 -6.93
C SER A 229 -6.31 -11.23 -5.51
N HIS A 230 -5.95 -9.96 -5.29
CA HIS A 230 -6.14 -9.30 -3.99
C HIS A 230 -7.62 -9.16 -3.64
N ALA A 231 -8.49 -8.82 -4.60
CA ALA A 231 -9.94 -8.77 -4.38
C ALA A 231 -10.49 -10.14 -3.99
N ALA A 232 -10.07 -11.22 -4.67
CA ALA A 232 -10.45 -12.59 -4.34
C ALA A 232 -9.98 -13.00 -2.94
N ALA A 233 -8.77 -12.61 -2.53
CA ALA A 233 -8.26 -12.87 -1.18
C ALA A 233 -9.10 -12.16 -0.10
N ILE A 234 -9.52 -10.91 -0.34
CA ILE A 234 -10.45 -10.19 0.56
C ILE A 234 -11.76 -10.96 0.71
N PHE A 235 -12.36 -11.43 -0.40
CA PHE A 235 -13.57 -12.24 -0.33
C PHE A 235 -13.36 -13.53 0.46
N ALA A 236 -12.26 -14.24 0.22
CA ALA A 236 -11.95 -15.48 0.93
C ALA A 236 -11.85 -15.27 2.45
N GLN A 237 -11.21 -14.18 2.89
CA GLN A 237 -11.08 -13.84 4.30
C GLN A 237 -12.39 -13.38 4.95
N LEU A 238 -13.22 -12.65 4.21
CA LEU A 238 -14.47 -12.10 4.76
C LEU A 238 -15.65 -13.06 4.68
N ARG A 239 -15.59 -14.10 3.83
CA ARG A 239 -16.69 -15.05 3.61
C ARG A 239 -17.22 -15.70 4.88
N SER A 240 -16.36 -15.99 5.86
CA SER A 240 -16.72 -16.62 7.13
C SER A 240 -16.91 -15.64 8.29
N THR A 241 -16.73 -14.34 8.05
CA THR A 241 -16.84 -13.31 9.09
C THR A 241 -18.30 -12.97 9.38
N ARG A 242 -18.76 -13.20 10.61
CA ARG A 242 -20.15 -12.88 11.03
C ARG A 242 -20.40 -11.39 11.24
N HIS A 243 -19.42 -10.66 11.79
CA HIS A 243 -19.55 -9.23 12.08
C HIS A 243 -18.44 -8.45 11.38
N LEU A 244 -18.84 -7.59 10.44
CA LEU A 244 -17.91 -6.78 9.67
C LEU A 244 -17.57 -5.49 10.43
N ALA A 245 -16.28 -5.36 10.79
CA ALA A 245 -15.70 -4.11 11.27
C ALA A 245 -15.64 -3.06 10.13
N CYS A 246 -15.23 -1.82 10.46
CA CYS A 246 -15.13 -0.75 9.46
C CYS A 246 -14.19 -1.11 8.31
N ILE A 247 -13.00 -1.63 8.63
CA ILE A 247 -12.01 -2.05 7.62
C ILE A 247 -12.52 -3.20 6.73
N ASP A 248 -13.26 -4.14 7.32
CA ASP A 248 -13.86 -5.26 6.57
C ASP A 248 -14.83 -4.74 5.50
N ARG A 249 -15.68 -3.76 5.85
CA ARG A 249 -16.63 -3.15 4.92
C ARG A 249 -15.93 -2.39 3.81
N LEU A 250 -14.90 -1.60 4.15
CA LEU A 250 -14.13 -0.85 3.17
C LEU A 250 -13.43 -1.77 2.17
N ALA A 251 -12.75 -2.79 2.68
CA ALA A 251 -12.07 -3.80 1.86
C ALA A 251 -13.07 -4.52 0.95
N LEU A 252 -14.23 -4.93 1.48
CA LEU A 252 -15.27 -5.60 0.71
C LEU A 252 -15.83 -4.73 -0.41
N ILE A 253 -16.20 -3.48 -0.13
CA ILE A 253 -16.72 -2.54 -1.13
C ILE A 253 -15.69 -2.35 -2.25
N SER A 254 -14.43 -2.19 -1.88
CA SER A 254 -13.33 -1.96 -2.82
C SER A 254 -13.11 -3.19 -3.71
N ALA A 255 -13.13 -4.39 -3.13
CA ALA A 255 -13.03 -5.65 -3.87
C ALA A 255 -14.22 -5.85 -4.82
N VAL A 256 -15.45 -5.61 -4.38
CA VAL A 256 -16.67 -5.73 -5.20
C VAL A 256 -16.61 -4.79 -6.41
N ILE A 257 -16.32 -3.51 -6.19
CA ILE A 257 -16.28 -2.53 -7.27
C ILE A 257 -15.13 -2.84 -8.23
N TYR A 258 -13.96 -3.27 -7.73
CA TYR A 258 -12.84 -3.65 -8.58
C TYR A 258 -13.17 -4.86 -9.46
N VAL A 259 -13.80 -5.90 -8.90
CA VAL A 259 -14.24 -7.08 -9.68
C VAL A 259 -15.21 -6.66 -10.79
N ARG A 260 -16.15 -5.75 -10.49
CA ARG A 260 -17.07 -5.19 -11.49
C ARG A 260 -16.33 -4.44 -12.60
N LEU A 261 -15.37 -3.58 -12.25
CA LEU A 261 -14.51 -2.89 -13.22
C LEU A 261 -13.80 -3.91 -14.14
N TYR A 262 -13.22 -4.95 -13.55
CA TYR A 262 -12.53 -5.98 -14.31
C TYR A 262 -13.46 -6.70 -15.29
N ASP A 263 -14.67 -7.04 -14.87
CA ASP A 263 -15.67 -7.69 -15.71
C ASP A 263 -16.18 -6.77 -16.84
N LEU A 264 -16.45 -5.50 -16.55
CA LEU A 264 -16.83 -4.49 -17.54
C LEU A 264 -15.76 -4.34 -18.63
N SER A 265 -14.50 -4.27 -18.23
CA SER A 265 -13.38 -4.15 -19.18
C SER A 265 -13.25 -5.35 -20.12
N ARG A 266 -13.68 -6.55 -19.69
CA ARG A 266 -13.66 -7.77 -20.50
C ARG A 266 -14.87 -7.89 -21.42
N THR A 267 -16.04 -7.47 -20.94
CA THR A 267 -17.29 -7.54 -21.72
C THR A 267 -17.37 -6.48 -22.81
N ARG A 268 -16.71 -5.33 -22.62
CA ARG A 268 -16.59 -4.25 -23.62
C ARG A 268 -15.35 -4.33 -24.50
N ALA A 269 -14.38 -5.19 -24.17
CA ALA A 269 -13.30 -5.49 -25.10
C ALA A 269 -13.92 -6.10 -26.37
N PRO A 270 -13.65 -5.56 -27.57
CA PRO A 270 -14.12 -6.21 -28.78
C PRO A 270 -13.54 -7.62 -28.78
N ILE A 271 -14.41 -8.62 -28.81
CA ILE A 271 -14.01 -10.00 -29.10
C ILE A 271 -13.18 -9.89 -30.37
N ASN A 272 -11.90 -10.23 -30.29
CA ASN A 272 -11.01 -10.18 -31.43
C ASN A 272 -11.38 -11.34 -32.37
N LEU A 273 -12.49 -11.15 -33.10
CA LEU A 273 -13.05 -12.08 -34.07
C LEU A 273 -12.08 -12.32 -35.24
N ALA A 274 -11.00 -11.54 -35.36
CA ALA A 274 -9.91 -11.76 -36.31
C ALA A 274 -9.16 -13.08 -36.07
N GLY A 275 -9.22 -13.66 -34.88
CA GLY A 275 -8.67 -15.01 -34.59
C GLY A 275 -9.64 -16.16 -34.86
N LEU A 276 -10.93 -15.86 -35.08
CA LEU A 276 -11.96 -16.86 -35.38
C LEU A 276 -12.27 -16.94 -36.88
N SER A 277 -11.96 -15.90 -37.67
CA SER A 277 -12.07 -15.93 -39.13
C SER A 277 -11.06 -16.90 -39.77
N SER A 278 -9.89 -17.11 -39.17
CA SER A 278 -8.89 -18.09 -39.64
C SER A 278 -9.24 -19.55 -39.31
N LEU A 279 -10.16 -19.77 -38.37
CA LEU A 279 -10.67 -21.11 -38.02
C LEU A 279 -11.90 -21.50 -38.87
N LEU A 280 -12.64 -20.52 -39.40
CA LEU A 280 -13.81 -20.76 -40.25
C LEU A 280 -13.48 -20.83 -41.75
N SER A 281 -12.27 -20.44 -42.16
CA SER A 281 -11.81 -20.55 -43.56
C SER A 281 -11.16 -21.89 -43.91
N HIS A 282 -11.06 -22.85 -42.98
CA HIS A 282 -10.40 -24.14 -43.19
C HIS A 282 -11.33 -25.37 -43.14
N THR A 283 -12.66 -25.19 -43.15
CA THR A 283 -13.61 -26.32 -43.11
C THR A 283 -14.57 -26.39 -44.30
N TRP A 284 -14.28 -25.71 -45.40
CA TRP A 284 -15.04 -25.86 -46.65
C TRP A 284 -14.12 -25.77 -47.87
N GLU A 285 -13.22 -26.74 -48.02
CA GLU A 285 -12.80 -27.31 -49.31
C GLU A 285 -12.67 -28.83 -49.17
#